data_AF-A0A2V7H5Z1-F1
#
_entry.id   AF-A0A2V7H5Z1-F1
#
_cell.length_a   1.000
_cell.length_b   1.000
_cell.length_c   1.000
_cell.angle_alpha   90.00
_cell.angle_beta   90.00
_cell.angle_gamma   90.00
#
_symmetry.space_group_name_H-M   'P 1'
#
loop_
_entity.id
_entity.type
_entity.pdbx_description
1 polymer ?
#
loop_
_entity_poly.entity_id
_entity_poly.type
_entity_poly.pdbx_seq_one_letter_code
_entity_poly.pdbx_strand_id
1 'polypeptide(L)'
;ERVAAENAGQLKKIVEAITGDALERGITYRNSAGDQFTSTLEDILTHVMMHGSYHRGQVASLIRAAGDTPSPTDYIFFARGAPAATRQG
;
A
#
# COMPACT_ATOMS: atom_id res chain seq x y z
N GLU A 1 -14.54 8.72 -2.73
CA GLU A 1 -14.61 7.42 -3.44
C GLU A 1 -14.01 7.42 -4.84
N ARG A 2 -14.34 8.38 -5.73
CA ARG A 2 -13.87 8.39 -7.15
C ARG A 2 -12.36 8.19 -7.32
N VAL A 3 -11.53 8.97 -6.64
CA VAL A 3 -10.05 8.91 -6.77
C VAL A 3 -9.50 7.57 -6.27
N ALA A 4 -10.05 7.01 -5.19
CA ALA A 4 -9.61 5.72 -4.67
C ALA A 4 -9.94 4.59 -5.65
N ALA A 5 -11.15 4.60 -6.23
CA ALA A 5 -11.56 3.62 -7.23
C ALA A 5 -10.73 3.74 -8.53
N GLU A 6 -10.43 4.96 -8.96
CA GLU A 6 -9.56 5.23 -10.10
C GLU A 6 -8.15 4.70 -9.87
N ASN A 7 -7.53 5.02 -8.73
CA ASN A 7 -6.20 4.53 -8.36
C ASN A 7 -6.16 3.00 -8.29
N ALA A 8 -7.17 2.37 -7.69
CA ALA A 8 -7.26 0.92 -7.64
C ALA A 8 -7.35 0.31 -9.05
N GLY A 9 -8.14 0.91 -9.95
CA GLY A 9 -8.23 0.48 -11.34
C GLY A 9 -6.92 0.62 -12.10
N GLN A 10 -6.17 1.70 -11.87
CA GLN A 10 -4.87 1.92 -12.49
C GLN A 10 -3.80 0.94 -11.96
N LEU A 11 -3.73 0.74 -10.64
CA LEU A 11 -2.84 -0.24 -10.02
C LEU A 11 -3.14 -1.66 -10.52
N LYS A 12 -4.42 -2.02 -10.64
CA LYS A 12 -4.83 -3.33 -11.17
C LYS A 12 -4.27 -3.55 -12.59
N LYS A 13 -4.41 -2.56 -13.47
CA LYS A 13 -3.87 -2.64 -14.85
C LYS A 13 -2.35 -2.80 -14.86
N ILE A 14 -1.62 -2.15 -13.93
CA ILE A 14 -0.18 -2.31 -13.80
C ILE A 14 0.15 -3.75 -13.41
N VAL A 15 -0.48 -4.27 -12.35
CA VAL A 15 -0.22 -5.62 -11.84
C VAL A 15 -0.56 -6.69 -12.87
N GLU A 16 -1.67 -6.55 -13.61
CA GLU A 16 -2.06 -7.48 -14.67
C GLU A 16 -1.09 -7.49 -15.86
N ALA A 17 -0.34 -6.41 -16.07
CA ALA A 17 0.61 -6.27 -17.16
C ALA A 17 2.06 -6.64 -16.78
N ILE A 18 2.34 -6.93 -15.51
CA ILE A 18 3.70 -7.27 -15.04
C ILE A 18 4.04 -8.71 -15.42
N THR A 19 5.16 -8.88 -16.12
CA THR A 19 5.87 -10.16 -16.26
C THR A 19 7.01 -10.25 -15.23
N GLY A 20 7.52 -11.45 -14.96
CA GLY A 20 8.64 -11.64 -14.02
C GLY A 20 9.83 -10.72 -14.35
N ASP A 21 10.28 -10.72 -15.61
CA ASP A 21 11.40 -9.89 -16.07
C ASP A 21 11.12 -8.38 -15.98
N ALA A 22 9.85 -7.96 -15.95
CA ALA A 22 9.51 -6.54 -15.86
C ALA A 22 9.80 -5.94 -14.47
N LEU A 23 9.98 -6.78 -13.44
CA LEU A 23 10.27 -6.32 -12.07
C LEU A 23 11.65 -5.66 -11.96
N GLU A 24 12.63 -6.18 -12.71
CA GLU A 24 14.00 -5.65 -12.75
C GLU A 24 14.13 -4.37 -13.60
N ARG A 25 13.07 -3.99 -14.32
CA ARG A 25 13.06 -2.80 -15.18
C ARG A 25 13.28 -1.54 -14.34
N GLY A 26 14.34 -0.80 -14.64
CA GLY A 26 14.60 0.53 -14.09
C GLY A 26 13.62 1.57 -14.61
N ILE A 27 13.03 2.34 -13.68
CA ILE A 27 12.14 3.46 -13.95
C ILE A 27 12.81 4.74 -13.45
N THR A 28 13.07 5.65 -14.38
CA THR A 28 13.66 6.96 -14.07
C THR A 28 12.57 7.99 -13.86
N TYR A 29 12.64 8.73 -12.76
CA TYR A 29 11.67 9.76 -12.40
C TYR A 29 12.35 10.93 -11.69
N ARG A 30 11.61 12.03 -11.53
CA ARG A 30 12.01 13.15 -10.66
C ARG A 30 11.09 13.18 -9.44
N ASN A 31 11.69 13.30 -8.26
CA ASN A 31 10.91 13.49 -7.04
C ASN A 31 10.32 14.92 -6.99
N SER A 32 9.57 15.22 -5.93
CA SER A 32 8.99 16.56 -5.70
C SER A 32 10.04 17.65 -5.47
N ALA A 33 11.28 17.30 -5.14
CA ALA A 33 12.39 18.25 -5.03
C ALA A 33 13.10 18.51 -6.38
N GLY A 34 12.71 17.81 -7.44
CA GLY A 34 13.31 17.91 -8.77
C GLY A 34 14.50 16.97 -9.00
N ASP A 35 14.96 16.27 -7.96
CA ASP A 35 16.08 15.33 -8.01
C ASP A 35 15.70 14.09 -8.83
N GLN A 36 16.64 13.64 -9.66
CA GLN A 36 16.44 12.48 -10.53
C GLN A 36 16.88 11.19 -9.83
N PHE A 37 16.02 10.17 -9.91
CA PHE A 37 16.31 8.83 -9.41
C PHE A 37 15.96 7.79 -10.47
N THR A 38 16.58 6.63 -10.34
CA THR A 38 16.17 5.41 -11.04
C THR A 38 15.99 4.32 -9.99
N SER A 39 14.83 3.68 -10.00
CA SER A 39 14.50 2.55 -9.12
C SER A 39 13.91 1.42 -9.95
N THR A 40 14.08 0.17 -9.52
CA THR A 40 13.42 -0.94 -10.19
C THR A 40 11.91 -0.86 -9.98
N LEU A 41 11.14 -1.50 -10.86
CA LEU A 41 9.70 -1.62 -10.66
C LEU A 41 9.39 -2.36 -9.36
N GLU A 42 10.18 -3.38 -9.01
CA GLU A 42 10.09 -4.09 -7.73
C GLU A 42 10.23 -3.15 -6.52
N ASP A 43 11.25 -2.30 -6.50
CA ASP A 43 11.49 -1.35 -5.41
C ASP A 43 10.32 -0.37 -5.27
N ILE A 44 9.81 0.13 -6.40
CA ILE A 44 8.69 1.07 -6.42
C ILE A 44 7.42 0.41 -5.86
N LEU A 45 7.08 -0.80 -6.30
CA LEU A 45 5.90 -1.52 -5.83
C LEU A 45 6.01 -1.88 -4.34
N THR A 46 7.20 -2.30 -3.90
CA THR A 46 7.49 -2.58 -2.50
C THR A 46 7.33 -1.30 -1.67
N HIS A 47 7.87 -0.18 -2.13
CA HIS A 47 7.69 1.12 -1.46
C HIS A 47 6.22 1.50 -1.34
N VAL A 48 5.42 1.37 -2.40
CA VAL A 48 3.97 1.66 -2.36
C VAL A 48 3.25 0.80 -1.32
N MET A 49 3.57 -0.50 -1.25
CA MET A 49 2.99 -1.41 -0.25
C MET A 49 3.34 -0.97 1.18
N MET A 50 4.62 -0.69 1.43
CA MET A 50 5.13 -0.31 2.75
C MET A 50 4.61 1.06 3.20
N HIS A 51 4.60 2.04 2.29
CA HIS A 51 4.08 3.38 2.54
C HIS A 51 2.57 3.35 2.84
N GLY A 52 1.82 2.47 2.15
CA GLY A 52 0.42 2.20 2.47
C GLY A 52 0.24 1.65 3.89
N SER A 53 1.08 0.71 4.32
CA SER A 53 1.05 0.17 5.69
C SER A 53 1.40 1.22 6.74
N TYR A 54 2.38 2.09 6.47
CA TYR A 54 2.75 3.20 7.33
C TYR A 54 1.57 4.16 7.60
N HIS A 55 0.91 4.63 6.54
CA HIS A 55 -0.24 5.53 6.69
C HIS A 55 -1.44 4.86 7.36
N ARG A 56 -1.69 3.57 7.08
CA ARG A 56 -2.72 2.81 7.80
C ARG A 56 -2.43 2.74 9.30
N GLY A 57 -1.16 2.61 9.70
CA GLY A 57 -0.76 2.68 11.11
C GLY A 57 -1.03 4.06 11.74
N GLN A 58 -0.80 5.15 11.00
CA GLN A 58 -1.14 6.51 11.46
C GLN A 58 -2.65 6.66 11.65
N VAL A 59 -3.46 6.22 10.68
CA VAL A 59 -4.93 6.25 10.78
C VAL A 59 -5.42 5.39 11.95
N ALA A 60 -4.87 4.19 12.12
CA ALA A 60 -5.22 3.31 13.23
C ALA A 60 -4.92 3.96 14.60
N SER A 61 -3.81 4.69 14.69
CA SER A 61 -3.45 5.44 15.90
C SER A 61 -4.45 6.56 16.19
N LEU A 62 -4.89 7.30 15.16
CA LEU A 62 -5.91 8.35 15.30
C LEU A 62 -7.27 7.79 15.73
N ILE A 63 -7.70 6.66 15.16
CA ILE A 63 -8.94 5.98 15.54
C ILE A 63 -8.90 5.57 17.02
N ARG A 64 -7.78 4.99 17.48
CA ARG A 64 -7.60 4.65 18.90
C ARG A 64 -7.64 5.87 19.80
N ALA A 65 -7.00 6.97 19.39
CA ALA A 65 -7.01 8.22 20.15
C ALA A 65 -8.42 8.83 20.27
N ALA A 66 -9.30 8.56 19.29
CA ALA A 66 -10.72 8.92 19.34
C ALA A 66 -11.58 7.96 20.19
N GLY A 67 -10.99 6.91 20.78
CA GLY A 67 -11.69 5.93 21.61
C GLY A 67 -12.35 4.77 20.83
N ASP A 68 -12.08 4.66 19.53
CA ASP A 68 -12.68 3.64 18.66
C ASP A 68 -11.66 2.53 18.30
N THR A 69 -12.15 1.43 17.72
CA THR A 69 -11.36 0.26 17.34
C THR A 69 -10.98 0.29 15.86
N PRO A 70 -9.69 0.40 15.51
CA PRO A 70 -9.27 0.40 14.12
C PRO A 70 -9.45 -0.97 13.46
N SER A 71 -9.68 -0.94 12.16
CA SER A 71 -9.67 -2.15 11.32
C SER A 71 -8.29 -2.84 11.35
N PRO A 72 -8.25 -4.18 11.21
CA PRO A 72 -7.00 -4.94 11.09
C PRO A 72 -6.33 -4.60 9.77
N THR A 73 -5.01 -4.55 9.79
CA THR A 73 -4.22 -4.26 8.58
C THR A 73 -3.09 -5.25 8.34
N ASP A 74 -2.92 -6.25 9.21
CA ASP A 74 -1.88 -7.26 9.04
C ASP A 74 -2.22 -8.23 7.92
N TYR A 75 -1.22 -8.49 7.08
CA TYR A 75 -1.33 -9.41 5.95
C TYR A 75 -1.82 -10.81 6.37
N ILE A 76 -1.36 -11.31 7.52
CA ILE A 76 -1.71 -12.66 7.97
C ILE A 76 -3.20 -12.82 8.29
N PHE A 77 -3.88 -11.77 8.75
CA PHE A 77 -5.32 -11.80 8.98
C PHE A 77 -6.08 -11.83 7.67
N PHE A 78 -5.68 -10.98 6.71
CA PHE A 78 -6.21 -10.99 5.36
C PHE A 78 -6.05 -12.36 4.70
N ALA A 79 -4.85 -12.94 4.73
CA ALA A 79 -4.55 -14.23 4.11
C ALA A 79 -5.35 -15.40 4.70
N ARG A 80 -5.78 -15.30 5.96
CA ARG A 80 -6.59 -16.32 6.65
C ARG A 80 -8.10 -16.17 6.39
N GLY A 81 -8.54 -15.08 5.76
CA GLY A 81 -9.97 -14.79 5.60
C GLY A 81 -10.70 -14.56 6.94
N ALA A 82 -9.96 -14.33 8.03
CA ALA A 82 -10.52 -14.09 9.35
C ALA A 82 -10.70 -12.59 9.57
N PRO A 83 -11.79 -12.14 10.23
CA PRO A 83 -11.86 -10.76 10.71
C PRO A 83 -10.71 -10.49 11.70
N ALA A 84 -10.39 -9.21 11.87
CA ALA A 84 -9.49 -8.72 12.92
C ALA A 84 -9.71 -9.48 14.22
N ALA A 85 -8.65 -9.76 14.97
CA ALA A 85 -8.82 -9.99 16.40
C ALA A 85 -9.40 -8.73 17.04
N THR A 86 -10.71 -8.68 17.23
CA THR A 86 -11.36 -7.70 18.09
C THR A 86 -10.98 -8.05 19.53
N ARG A 87 -10.36 -7.11 20.25
CA ARG A 87 -10.29 -7.24 21.71
C ARG A 87 -11.72 -7.30 22.21
N GLN A 88 -12.12 -8.43 22.80
CA GLN A 88 -13.27 -8.43 23.69
C GLN A 88 -12.89 -7.57 24.90
N GLY A 89 -13.71 -6.55 25.16
CA GLY A 89 -13.59 -5.71 26.35
C GLY A 89 -13.89 -6.50 27.62
#